data_AF-A0A3Q1HB91-F1
#
_entry.id   AF-A0A3Q1HB91-F1
#
_cell.length_a   1.000
_cell.length_b   1.000
_cell.length_c   1.000
_cell.angle_alpha   90.00
_cell.angle_beta   90.00
_cell.angle_gamma   90.00
#
_symmetry.space_group_name_H-M   'P 1'
#
loop_
_entity.id
_entity.type
_entity.pdbx_description
1 polymer ?
#
loop_
_entity_poly.entity_id
_entity_poly.type
_entity_poly.pdbx_seq_one_letter_code
_entity_poly.pdbx_strand_id
1 'polypeptide(L)'
;MDRVLMVFVLIWSSGLQAEETNTSKVINDIRLEGGSSRCSGLLQVKHQDTWSEVDDSDWDLKLADEICRQLDCGSVVQAYSKYTDSSAWRKKPFCFESESKPRKCLTKRSRVYPSSLEIICSDSVRLVNGTSLCSGRLQVKSNQSWSSVCEGDFDRQDAEVVCRELGCGTPSIFQGGLYGEGEAPVWDKNFHCKGNESALLDCGSSGSARETCSPGEAVGLTCSEPVNVRLVGGSSRCAGELEVKQQGEWTKVDAEQTAWTLKTADVVCRQMDCGSVILAQEKQDNLYKTMSRIDTACLQSESVIRECVVIKMTTSVYTLEIVCSGNNCPVFFNFSVLFVRCVLSTLP
;
A
#
# COMPACT_ATOMS: atom_id res chain seq x y z
N MET A 1 39.89 -57.64 -12.84
CA MET A 1 40.45 -56.33 -13.24
C MET A 1 39.64 -55.78 -14.42
N ASP A 2 38.32 -55.85 -14.36
CA ASP A 2 37.39 -54.96 -13.64
C ASP A 2 37.17 -53.64 -14.38
N ARG A 3 36.33 -53.71 -15.42
CA ARG A 3 35.64 -52.56 -15.99
C ARG A 3 34.32 -52.38 -15.23
N VAL A 4 34.35 -51.57 -14.17
CA VAL A 4 33.14 -51.12 -13.49
C VAL A 4 32.54 -49.99 -14.33
N LEU A 5 31.51 -50.32 -15.10
CA LEU A 5 30.54 -49.33 -15.60
C LEU A 5 29.59 -49.02 -14.44
N MET A 6 29.85 -47.94 -13.69
CA MET A 6 28.84 -47.34 -12.81
C MET A 6 27.95 -46.43 -13.66
N VAL A 7 26.74 -46.90 -13.91
CA VAL A 7 25.63 -46.06 -14.35
C VAL A 7 25.28 -45.13 -13.17
N PHE A 8 25.63 -43.85 -13.28
CA PHE A 8 25.11 -42.83 -12.36
C PHE A 8 23.67 -42.52 -12.77
N VAL A 9 22.73 -43.21 -12.14
CA VAL A 9 21.33 -42.78 -12.06
C VAL A 9 21.30 -41.60 -11.08
N LEU A 10 21.35 -40.38 -11.61
CA LEU A 10 21.08 -39.19 -10.82
C LEU A 10 19.57 -39.07 -10.65
N ILE A 11 19.09 -39.66 -9.54
CA ILE A 11 17.80 -39.33 -8.93
C ILE A 11 17.93 -37.89 -8.43
N TRP A 12 17.45 -36.93 -9.22
CA TRP A 12 17.13 -35.60 -8.67
C TRP A 12 15.72 -35.68 -8.11
N SER A 13 15.68 -35.78 -6.79
CA SER A 13 14.51 -35.48 -5.98
C SER A 13 14.00 -34.08 -6.33
N SER A 14 12.73 -34.02 -6.71
CA SER A 14 11.98 -32.81 -7.01
C SER A 14 11.97 -31.87 -5.79
N GLY A 15 12.95 -30.97 -5.71
CA GLY A 15 12.81 -29.75 -4.92
C GLY A 15 12.02 -28.77 -5.77
N LEU A 16 10.78 -28.48 -5.38
CA LEU A 16 10.04 -27.31 -5.87
C LEU A 16 10.87 -26.07 -5.52
N GLN A 17 11.65 -25.57 -6.47
CA GLN A 17 12.05 -24.18 -6.45
C GLN A 17 10.75 -23.40 -6.72
N ALA A 18 10.23 -22.72 -5.69
CA ALA A 18 9.24 -21.69 -5.88
C ALA A 18 9.87 -20.63 -6.79
N GLU A 19 9.44 -20.63 -8.04
CA GLU A 19 9.72 -19.57 -8.99
C GLU A 19 8.90 -18.37 -8.53
N GLU A 20 9.51 -17.51 -7.71
CA GLU A 20 9.00 -16.17 -7.44
C GLU A 20 8.99 -15.40 -8.76
N THR A 21 7.84 -15.39 -9.43
CA THR A 21 7.57 -14.50 -10.55
C THR A 21 7.38 -13.07 -10.04
N ASN A 22 8.47 -12.45 -9.59
CA ASN A 22 8.51 -11.00 -9.36
C ASN A 22 8.71 -10.29 -10.70
N THR A 23 7.68 -10.30 -11.54
CA THR A 23 7.62 -9.44 -12.73
C THR A 23 7.23 -8.03 -12.29
N SER A 24 8.22 -7.21 -11.96
CA SER A 24 8.07 -5.75 -11.99
C SER A 24 7.62 -5.36 -13.41
N LYS A 25 6.34 -5.03 -13.54
CA LYS A 25 5.63 -4.84 -14.79
C LYS A 25 5.91 -3.44 -15.32
N VAL A 26 7.00 -3.27 -16.04
CA VAL A 26 7.42 -1.98 -16.62
C VAL A 26 6.40 -1.51 -17.67
N ILE A 27 5.70 -0.41 -17.40
CA ILE A 27 4.75 0.19 -18.34
C ILE A 27 5.49 1.27 -19.12
N ASN A 28 5.67 1.06 -20.42
CA ASN A 28 6.35 2.04 -21.27
C ASN A 28 5.44 3.23 -21.61
N ASP A 29 6.04 4.42 -21.73
CA ASP A 29 5.41 5.68 -22.12
C ASP A 29 4.17 6.08 -21.28
N ILE A 30 4.42 6.32 -19.99
CA ILE A 30 3.43 6.82 -19.02
C ILE A 30 3.74 8.26 -18.60
N ARG A 31 2.71 9.02 -18.20
CA ARG A 31 2.86 10.34 -17.58
C ARG A 31 1.67 10.71 -16.69
N LEU A 32 1.91 11.66 -15.78
CA LEU A 32 0.86 12.35 -15.04
C LEU A 32 0.70 13.76 -15.62
N GLU A 33 -0.54 14.15 -15.93
CA GLU A 33 -0.84 15.42 -16.61
C GLU A 33 -1.91 16.22 -15.84
N GLY A 34 -1.75 17.54 -15.78
CA GLY A 34 -2.75 18.46 -15.20
C GLY A 34 -2.76 18.53 -13.67
N GLY A 35 -1.73 18.02 -12.99
CA GLY A 35 -1.51 18.22 -11.55
C GLY A 35 -0.62 19.44 -11.23
N SER A 36 -0.26 19.57 -9.95
CA SER A 36 0.57 20.68 -9.43
C SER A 36 2.07 20.53 -9.75
N SER A 37 2.52 19.32 -10.07
CA SER A 37 3.88 18.99 -10.50
C SER A 37 3.86 17.86 -11.52
N ARG A 38 5.01 17.55 -12.12
CA ARG A 38 5.17 16.39 -13.02
C ARG A 38 4.88 15.03 -12.35
N CYS A 39 4.86 15.01 -11.02
CA CYS A 39 4.63 13.84 -10.18
C CYS A 39 3.21 13.80 -9.61
N SER A 40 2.29 14.55 -10.20
CA SER A 40 0.88 14.57 -9.82
C SER A 40 -0.01 14.82 -11.03
N GLY A 41 -1.20 14.23 -11.05
CA GLY A 41 -2.21 14.50 -12.08
C GLY A 41 -2.84 13.24 -12.65
N LEU A 42 -3.53 13.40 -13.78
CA LEU A 42 -4.23 12.32 -14.46
C LEU A 42 -3.24 11.36 -15.13
N LEU A 43 -3.39 10.06 -14.86
CA LEU A 43 -2.58 9.04 -15.51
C LEU A 43 -2.93 8.92 -16.99
N GLN A 44 -1.92 9.11 -17.83
CA GLN A 44 -2.01 8.93 -19.27
C GLN A 44 -0.96 7.93 -19.74
N VAL A 45 -1.35 7.13 -20.73
CA VAL A 45 -0.47 6.14 -21.35
C VAL A 45 -0.48 6.35 -22.86
N LYS A 46 0.71 6.27 -23.46
CA LYS A 46 0.89 6.44 -24.90
C LYS A 46 0.57 5.15 -25.64
N HIS A 47 0.05 5.28 -26.86
CA HIS A 47 -0.13 4.17 -27.80
C HIS A 47 -0.12 4.70 -29.22
N GLN A 48 0.77 4.18 -30.06
CA GLN A 48 0.85 4.62 -31.46
C GLN A 48 0.85 6.16 -31.57
N ASP A 49 1.71 6.79 -30.77
CA ASP A 49 1.85 8.26 -30.67
C ASP A 49 0.65 9.06 -30.16
N THR A 50 -0.38 8.39 -29.66
CA THR A 50 -1.54 9.03 -29.04
C THR A 50 -1.55 8.80 -27.54
N TRP A 51 -1.62 9.89 -26.76
CA TRP A 51 -1.82 9.83 -25.32
C TRP A 51 -3.30 9.64 -25.01
N SER A 52 -3.62 8.78 -24.04
CA SER A 52 -4.99 8.55 -23.60
C SER A 52 -5.04 8.35 -22.10
N GLU A 53 -6.10 8.87 -21.48
CA GLU A 53 -6.40 8.67 -20.06
C GLU A 53 -6.64 7.18 -19.77
N VAL A 54 -6.27 6.77 -18.55
CA VAL A 54 -6.46 5.41 -18.06
C VAL A 54 -7.78 5.30 -17.30
N ASP A 55 -8.45 4.16 -17.47
CA ASP A 55 -9.65 3.80 -16.72
C ASP A 55 -9.31 3.61 -15.23
N ASP A 56 -10.13 4.18 -14.36
CA ASP A 56 -9.94 4.18 -12.91
C ASP A 56 -10.44 2.91 -12.20
N SER A 57 -10.96 1.93 -12.95
CA SER A 57 -11.46 0.67 -12.38
C SER A 57 -10.33 -0.27 -12.00
N ASP A 58 -10.47 -0.95 -10.86
CA ASP A 58 -9.56 -1.99 -10.36
C ASP A 58 -8.12 -1.49 -10.10
N TRP A 59 -7.99 -0.22 -9.68
CA TRP A 59 -6.74 0.35 -9.16
C TRP A 59 -6.73 0.38 -7.63
N ASP A 60 -5.59 0.02 -7.07
CA ASP A 60 -5.27 0.15 -5.65
C ASP A 60 -4.03 1.05 -5.46
N LEU A 61 -3.63 1.30 -4.21
CA LEU A 61 -2.47 2.15 -3.94
C LEU A 61 -1.14 1.46 -4.32
N LYS A 62 -1.05 0.13 -4.29
CA LYS A 62 0.19 -0.58 -4.67
C LYS A 62 0.50 -0.39 -6.14
N LEU A 63 -0.52 -0.52 -7.00
CA LEU A 63 -0.35 -0.31 -8.43
C LEU A 63 -0.05 1.17 -8.75
N ALA A 64 -0.64 2.11 -8.00
CA ALA A 64 -0.31 3.53 -8.13
C ALA A 64 1.13 3.84 -7.66
N ASP A 65 1.64 3.16 -6.62
CA ASP A 65 3.03 3.31 -6.16
C ASP A 65 4.03 2.86 -7.22
N GLU A 66 3.76 1.77 -7.93
CA GLU A 66 4.58 1.31 -9.04
C GLU A 66 4.68 2.36 -10.15
N ILE A 67 3.59 3.06 -10.46
CA ILE A 67 3.59 4.19 -11.40
C ILE A 67 4.49 5.33 -10.89
N CYS A 68 4.37 5.69 -9.62
CA CYS A 68 5.21 6.74 -9.01
C CYS A 68 6.70 6.38 -9.09
N ARG A 69 7.06 5.11 -8.85
CA ARG A 69 8.44 4.61 -8.96
C ARG A 69 8.94 4.64 -10.40
N GLN A 70 8.14 4.20 -11.37
CA GLN A 70 8.48 4.20 -12.79
C GLN A 70 8.69 5.61 -13.34
N LEU A 71 7.91 6.58 -12.86
CA LEU A 71 8.05 8.01 -13.22
C LEU A 71 9.20 8.72 -12.49
N ASP A 72 9.91 8.00 -11.63
CA ASP A 72 10.96 8.55 -10.79
C ASP A 72 10.42 9.70 -9.92
N CYS A 73 9.26 9.47 -9.31
CA CYS A 73 8.46 10.46 -8.57
C CYS A 73 8.27 10.09 -7.09
N GLY A 74 9.09 9.17 -6.57
CA GLY A 74 9.02 8.72 -5.19
C GLY A 74 7.91 7.69 -4.96
N SER A 75 7.31 7.76 -3.78
CA SER A 75 6.20 6.88 -3.37
C SER A 75 4.85 7.53 -3.61
N VAL A 76 3.80 6.72 -3.75
CA VAL A 76 2.43 7.23 -3.82
C VAL A 76 2.02 7.84 -2.48
N VAL A 77 1.43 9.03 -2.56
CA VAL A 77 0.82 9.71 -1.41
C VAL A 77 -0.67 9.45 -1.41
N GLN A 78 -1.31 9.67 -2.57
CA GLN A 78 -2.74 9.50 -2.78
C GLN A 78 -3.03 9.10 -4.22
N ALA A 79 -4.12 8.37 -4.42
CA ALA A 79 -4.70 8.12 -5.73
C ALA A 79 -6.22 8.11 -5.60
N TYR A 80 -6.92 8.72 -6.55
CA TYR A 80 -8.38 8.80 -6.51
C TYR A 80 -9.00 8.90 -7.90
N SER A 81 -10.30 8.59 -7.95
CA SER A 81 -11.14 8.78 -9.13
C SER A 81 -11.48 10.26 -9.28
N LYS A 82 -11.04 10.88 -10.39
CA LYS A 82 -11.36 12.26 -10.74
C LYS A 82 -12.36 12.29 -11.88
N TYR A 83 -13.44 13.05 -11.73
CA TYR A 83 -14.37 13.30 -12.83
C TYR A 83 -13.68 14.07 -13.97
N THR A 84 -13.78 13.58 -15.21
CA THR A 84 -13.20 14.26 -16.38
C THR A 84 -14.26 14.47 -17.46
N ASP A 85 -14.29 15.66 -18.08
CA ASP A 85 -15.23 15.96 -19.18
C ASP A 85 -14.81 15.30 -20.52
N SER A 86 -13.71 14.57 -20.49
CA SER A 86 -13.12 13.93 -21.66
C SER A 86 -14.03 12.84 -22.22
N SER A 87 -14.49 13.04 -23.47
CA SER A 87 -15.20 12.03 -24.26
C SER A 87 -14.26 10.99 -24.89
N ALA A 88 -12.99 10.96 -24.50
CA ALA A 88 -11.97 10.08 -25.06
C ALA A 88 -12.16 8.62 -24.62
N TRP A 89 -11.64 7.70 -25.45
CA TRP A 89 -11.52 6.28 -25.11
C TRP A 89 -10.45 6.11 -24.04
N ARG A 90 -10.73 5.28 -23.04
CA ARG A 90 -9.77 4.98 -21.97
C ARG A 90 -9.15 3.61 -22.14
N LYS A 91 -7.89 3.50 -21.75
CA LYS A 91 -7.17 2.22 -21.71
C LYS A 91 -7.40 1.52 -20.38
N LYS A 92 -7.58 0.20 -20.42
CA LYS A 92 -7.64 -0.64 -19.22
C LYS A 92 -6.24 -0.91 -18.63
N PRO A 93 -6.11 -1.08 -17.30
CA PRO A 93 -4.83 -1.32 -16.65
C PRO A 93 -4.12 -2.60 -17.13
N PHE A 94 -4.83 -3.70 -17.38
CA PHE A 94 -4.18 -4.94 -17.87
C PHE A 94 -3.71 -4.87 -19.34
N CYS A 95 -3.99 -3.77 -20.05
CA CYS A 95 -3.57 -3.60 -21.45
C CYS A 95 -2.20 -2.95 -21.61
N PHE A 96 -1.42 -2.85 -20.53
CA PHE A 96 -0.04 -2.39 -20.58
C PHE A 96 0.93 -3.40 -21.20
N GLU A 97 0.58 -4.70 -21.26
CA GLU A 97 1.48 -5.77 -21.70
C GLU A 97 1.17 -6.37 -23.09
N SER A 98 0.02 -6.07 -23.67
CA SER A 98 -0.49 -6.86 -24.80
C SER A 98 -0.65 -6.02 -26.07
N GLU A 99 0.08 -6.41 -27.13
CA GLU A 99 -0.23 -6.00 -28.52
C GLU A 99 -1.60 -6.55 -29.01
N SER A 100 -2.41 -7.13 -28.14
CA SER A 100 -3.69 -7.72 -28.54
C SER A 100 -4.72 -6.66 -28.91
N LYS A 101 -5.25 -6.81 -30.14
CA LYS A 101 -6.38 -6.12 -30.78
C LYS A 101 -6.92 -4.91 -29.97
N PRO A 102 -6.64 -3.65 -30.38
CA PRO A 102 -6.93 -2.43 -29.62
C PRO A 102 -8.39 -2.28 -29.16
N ARG A 103 -9.35 -2.91 -29.84
CA ARG A 103 -10.77 -2.89 -29.44
C ARG A 103 -11.08 -3.56 -28.10
N LYS A 104 -10.29 -4.54 -27.63
CA LYS A 104 -10.52 -5.19 -26.32
C LYS A 104 -9.94 -4.40 -25.15
N CYS A 105 -8.99 -3.50 -25.45
CA CYS A 105 -8.24 -2.71 -24.49
C CYS A 105 -8.78 -1.30 -24.26
N LEU A 106 -9.68 -0.87 -25.13
CA LEU A 106 -10.36 0.40 -25.03
C LEU A 106 -11.73 0.18 -24.39
N THR A 107 -11.97 0.83 -23.26
CA THR A 107 -13.30 0.89 -22.66
C THR A 107 -14.09 1.99 -23.37
N LYS A 108 -15.17 1.61 -24.08
CA LYS A 108 -16.14 2.60 -24.61
C LYS A 108 -16.99 3.10 -23.45
N ARG A 109 -17.19 4.43 -23.38
CA ARG A 109 -17.94 5.15 -22.33
C ARG A 109 -19.21 4.42 -21.86
N SER A 110 -19.40 4.38 -20.54
CA SER A 110 -20.70 4.71 -19.94
C SER A 110 -20.82 6.24 -19.96
N ARG A 111 -21.83 6.80 -20.65
CA ARG A 111 -21.97 8.26 -20.83
C ARG A 111 -22.30 9.03 -19.54
N VAL A 112 -22.54 8.33 -18.44
CA VAL A 112 -23.24 8.89 -17.27
C VAL A 112 -22.26 9.42 -16.21
N TYR A 113 -21.06 8.85 -16.06
CA TYR A 113 -20.04 9.34 -15.11
C TYR A 113 -18.62 9.07 -15.64
N PRO A 114 -18.06 9.93 -16.51
CA PRO A 114 -16.67 9.82 -16.93
C PRO A 114 -15.72 10.16 -15.78
N SER A 115 -14.99 9.16 -15.29
CA SER A 115 -13.91 9.34 -14.32
C SER A 115 -12.61 8.74 -14.84
N SER A 116 -11.50 9.32 -14.38
CA SER A 116 -10.14 8.89 -14.72
C SER A 116 -9.30 8.87 -13.46
N LEU A 117 -8.21 8.10 -13.50
CA LEU A 117 -7.33 7.96 -12.36
C LEU A 117 -6.42 9.19 -12.21
N GLU A 118 -6.50 9.84 -11.06
CA GLU A 118 -5.53 10.85 -10.61
C GLU A 118 -4.58 10.23 -9.58
N ILE A 119 -3.28 10.45 -9.74
CA ILE A 119 -2.23 9.96 -8.85
C ILE A 119 -1.43 11.16 -8.35
N ILE A 120 -1.08 11.14 -7.07
CA ILE A 120 -0.21 12.11 -6.41
C ILE A 120 0.93 11.33 -5.76
N CYS A 121 2.15 11.59 -6.21
CA CYS A 121 3.37 11.03 -5.64
C CYS A 121 4.08 12.06 -4.75
N SER A 122 5.04 11.62 -3.94
CA SER A 122 5.81 12.46 -3.02
C SER A 122 6.86 13.35 -3.69
N ASP A 123 7.22 13.08 -4.95
CA ASP A 123 8.27 13.76 -5.74
C ASP A 123 9.70 13.50 -5.22
N SER A 124 9.93 13.66 -3.91
CA SER A 124 11.25 13.79 -3.31
C SER A 124 11.68 12.67 -2.37
N VAL A 125 10.75 11.90 -1.81
CA VAL A 125 11.05 10.82 -0.85
C VAL A 125 10.42 9.50 -1.25
N ARG A 126 11.05 8.38 -0.89
CA ARG A 126 10.43 7.04 -1.03
C ARG A 126 10.88 6.11 0.07
N LEU A 127 10.01 5.15 0.40
CA LEU A 127 10.35 4.00 1.24
C LEU A 127 10.51 2.76 0.38
N VAL A 128 11.68 2.12 0.48
CA VAL A 128 12.02 0.93 -0.32
C VAL A 128 12.31 -0.27 0.58
N ASN A 129 12.10 -1.47 0.07
CA ASN A 129 12.35 -2.74 0.77
C ASN A 129 11.63 -2.89 2.12
N GLY A 130 10.47 -2.24 2.29
CA GLY A 130 9.61 -2.44 3.45
C GLY A 130 8.48 -3.44 3.19
N THR A 131 7.69 -3.70 4.23
CA THR A 131 6.54 -4.61 4.21
C THR A 131 5.23 -3.93 3.80
N SER A 132 5.23 -2.60 3.73
CA SER A 132 4.09 -1.75 3.37
C SER A 132 4.56 -0.48 2.65
N LEU A 133 3.64 0.29 2.09
CA LEU A 133 3.88 1.61 1.49
C LEU A 133 4.37 2.66 2.52
N CYS A 134 4.19 2.38 3.81
CA CYS A 134 4.54 3.28 4.92
C CYS A 134 5.67 2.73 5.80
N SER A 135 6.38 1.70 5.32
CA SER A 135 7.57 1.16 5.96
C SER A 135 8.68 0.92 4.93
N GLY A 136 9.93 1.03 5.36
CA GLY A 136 11.07 0.73 4.51
C GLY A 136 12.28 1.60 4.79
N ARG A 137 13.31 1.43 3.98
CA ARG A 137 14.48 2.32 3.95
C ARG A 137 14.11 3.64 3.29
N LEU A 138 14.43 4.75 3.94
CA LEU A 138 14.24 6.07 3.38
C LEU A 138 15.28 6.35 2.29
N GLN A 139 14.79 6.78 1.12
CA GLN A 139 15.61 7.41 0.10
C GLN A 139 15.06 8.79 -0.25
N VAL A 140 15.97 9.72 -0.48
CA VAL A 140 15.68 11.11 -0.82
C VAL A 140 16.27 11.41 -2.19
N LYS A 141 15.53 12.16 -3.00
CA LYS A 141 15.93 12.52 -4.34
C LYS A 141 16.61 13.89 -4.38
N SER A 142 17.77 13.96 -5.03
CA SER A 142 18.43 15.22 -5.40
C SER A 142 19.14 15.05 -6.74
N ASN A 143 19.07 16.07 -7.60
CA ASN A 143 19.75 16.09 -8.89
C ASN A 143 19.57 14.79 -9.72
N GLN A 144 18.34 14.28 -9.77
CA GLN A 144 17.96 13.04 -10.50
C GLN A 144 18.55 11.73 -9.93
N SER A 145 19.13 11.75 -8.74
CA SER A 145 19.65 10.56 -8.06
C SER A 145 18.93 10.34 -6.73
N TRP A 146 18.75 9.07 -6.37
CA TRP A 146 18.23 8.67 -5.06
C TRP A 146 19.37 8.33 -4.13
N SER A 147 19.34 8.91 -2.93
CA SER A 147 20.35 8.68 -1.91
C SER A 147 19.71 8.17 -0.62
N SER A 148 20.42 7.32 0.10
CA SER A 148 20.04 6.88 1.45
C SER A 148 20.45 7.91 2.48
N VAL A 149 19.65 8.11 3.53
CA VAL A 149 19.99 8.99 4.65
C VAL A 149 20.63 8.18 5.77
N CYS A 150 21.66 8.70 6.42
CA CYS A 150 22.27 8.04 7.58
C CYS A 150 21.51 8.37 8.88
N GLU A 151 21.38 7.40 9.78
CA GLU A 151 20.69 7.56 11.07
C GLU A 151 21.18 8.76 11.88
N GLY A 152 22.49 8.98 11.95
CA GLY A 152 23.03 10.06 12.79
C GLY A 152 22.77 11.46 12.26
N ASP A 153 22.25 11.59 11.04
CA ASP A 153 21.91 12.86 10.39
C ASP A 153 20.39 13.01 10.17
N PHE A 154 19.58 12.14 10.81
CA PHE A 154 18.13 12.08 10.67
C PHE A 154 17.46 11.89 12.03
N ASP A 155 16.69 12.88 12.45
CA ASP A 155 16.03 12.87 13.75
C ASP A 155 14.52 12.58 13.67
N ARG A 156 13.85 12.67 14.82
CA ARG A 156 12.41 12.41 14.91
C ARG A 156 11.59 13.45 14.17
N GLN A 157 12.00 14.71 14.16
CA GLN A 157 11.29 15.79 13.48
C GLN A 157 11.36 15.59 11.96
N ASP A 158 12.51 15.15 11.45
CA ASP A 158 12.66 14.75 10.05
C ASP A 158 11.72 13.57 9.71
N ALA A 159 11.66 12.56 10.59
CA ALA A 159 10.74 11.44 10.45
C ALA A 159 9.26 11.86 10.44
N GLU A 160 8.88 12.84 11.26
CA GLU A 160 7.53 13.41 11.30
C GLU A 160 7.15 14.09 9.98
N VAL A 161 8.10 14.81 9.35
CA VAL A 161 7.89 15.41 8.03
C VAL A 161 7.72 14.32 6.96
N VAL A 162 8.59 13.32 6.92
CA VAL A 162 8.52 12.23 5.92
C VAL A 162 7.22 11.44 6.03
N CYS A 163 6.83 11.02 7.23
CA CYS A 163 5.57 10.28 7.41
C CYS A 163 4.35 11.11 7.02
N ARG A 164 4.39 12.44 7.21
CA ARG A 164 3.34 13.35 6.76
C ARG A 164 3.34 13.53 5.25
N GLU A 165 4.51 13.75 4.63
CA GLU A 165 4.67 13.89 3.18
C GLU A 165 4.10 12.66 2.44
N LEU A 166 4.33 11.46 2.98
CA LEU A 166 3.79 10.20 2.46
C LEU A 166 2.31 9.93 2.82
N GLY A 167 1.69 10.79 3.63
CA GLY A 167 0.32 10.57 4.13
C GLY A 167 0.20 9.30 5.00
N CYS A 168 1.28 8.90 5.65
CA CYS A 168 1.40 7.66 6.42
C CYS A 168 1.23 7.84 7.94
N GLY A 169 0.84 9.03 8.40
CA GLY A 169 0.57 9.31 9.81
C GLY A 169 1.81 9.80 10.56
N THR A 170 2.03 9.29 11.77
CA THR A 170 3.19 9.67 12.62
C THR A 170 4.27 8.60 12.58
N PRO A 171 5.55 8.92 12.81
CA PRO A 171 6.59 7.91 12.91
C PRO A 171 6.34 7.00 14.13
N SER A 172 6.45 5.69 13.92
CA SER A 172 6.32 4.68 15.00
C SER A 172 7.67 4.09 15.37
N ILE A 173 8.50 3.78 14.37
CA ILE A 173 9.83 3.21 14.56
C ILE A 173 10.76 3.84 13.54
N PHE A 174 11.94 4.28 13.98
CA PHE A 174 13.05 4.61 13.10
C PHE A 174 14.27 3.81 13.58
N GLN A 175 14.77 2.94 12.71
CA GLN A 175 15.92 2.06 12.95
C GLN A 175 16.59 1.79 11.61
N GLY A 176 17.90 1.84 11.56
CA GLY A 176 18.68 1.39 10.43
C GLY A 176 18.99 -0.10 10.51
N GLY A 177 19.43 -0.63 9.38
CA GLY A 177 19.84 -2.03 9.24
C GLY A 177 18.69 -3.01 9.06
N LEU A 178 17.46 -2.68 9.52
CA LEU A 178 16.29 -3.54 9.36
C LEU A 178 15.86 -3.77 7.90
N TYR A 179 16.09 -2.79 7.03
CA TYR A 179 15.65 -2.84 5.62
C TYR A 179 16.80 -3.15 4.64
N GLY A 180 17.90 -3.72 5.16
CA GLY A 180 19.09 -4.19 4.45
C GLY A 180 20.22 -3.16 4.30
N GLU A 181 21.34 -3.54 3.68
CA GLU A 181 22.31 -2.64 3.05
C GLU A 181 21.82 -2.26 1.64
N GLY A 182 22.20 -1.11 1.10
CA GLY A 182 21.70 -0.66 -0.19
C GLY A 182 22.72 0.25 -0.87
N GLU A 183 23.09 -0.12 -2.09
CA GLU A 183 24.09 0.47 -3.00
C GLU A 183 23.80 1.92 -3.45
N ALA A 184 22.76 2.56 -2.88
CA ALA A 184 22.45 3.94 -3.21
C ALA A 184 23.48 4.90 -2.57
N PRO A 185 23.90 5.97 -3.28
CA PRO A 185 24.74 7.01 -2.71
C PRO A 185 24.19 7.54 -1.39
N VAL A 186 25.05 8.08 -0.56
CA VAL A 186 24.64 8.65 0.72
C VAL A 186 24.23 10.09 0.53
N TRP A 187 23.19 10.49 1.26
CA TRP A 187 22.70 11.85 1.28
C TRP A 187 23.73 12.75 1.95
N ASP A 188 24.05 13.88 1.32
CA ASP A 188 25.18 14.74 1.66
C ASP A 188 24.83 15.88 2.64
N LYS A 189 23.62 15.84 3.23
CA LYS A 189 23.14 16.90 4.12
C LYS A 189 22.45 16.36 5.37
N ASN A 190 22.49 17.15 6.43
CA ASN A 190 21.68 16.93 7.62
C ASN A 190 20.41 17.76 7.52
N PHE A 191 19.28 17.15 7.79
CA PHE A 191 18.00 17.86 7.87
C PHE A 191 17.85 18.49 9.25
N HIS A 192 17.24 19.67 9.29
CA HIS A 192 16.92 20.41 10.51
C HIS A 192 15.45 20.81 10.46
N CYS A 193 14.58 19.81 10.30
CA CYS A 193 13.14 20.04 10.26
C CYS A 193 12.63 20.58 11.60
N LYS A 194 11.64 21.47 11.55
CA LYS A 194 10.86 21.90 12.72
C LYS A 194 9.70 20.95 13.01
N GLY A 195 9.36 20.10 12.06
CA GLY A 195 8.28 19.12 12.16
C GLY A 195 6.96 19.64 11.57
N ASN A 196 6.91 20.83 10.97
CA ASN A 196 5.70 21.41 10.36
C ASN A 196 5.79 21.61 8.84
N GLU A 197 6.94 21.29 8.24
CA GLU A 197 7.21 21.37 6.82
C GLU A 197 6.35 20.38 6.00
N SER A 198 5.97 20.75 4.78
CA SER A 198 5.13 19.88 3.94
C SER A 198 5.92 18.77 3.24
N ALA A 199 7.18 19.03 2.89
CA ALA A 199 8.11 18.05 2.36
C ALA A 199 9.48 18.11 3.06
N LEU A 200 10.21 17.00 3.06
CA LEU A 200 11.53 16.89 3.69
C LEU A 200 12.54 17.89 3.11
N LEU A 201 12.45 18.14 1.80
CA LEU A 201 13.32 19.11 1.12
C LEU A 201 12.99 20.58 1.43
N ASP A 202 11.84 20.86 2.08
CA ASP A 202 11.51 22.21 2.56
C ASP A 202 12.22 22.54 3.89
N CYS A 203 12.79 21.54 4.55
CA CYS A 203 13.51 21.73 5.80
C CYS A 203 14.83 22.48 5.58
N GLY A 204 15.26 23.20 6.62
CA GLY A 204 16.63 23.70 6.67
C GLY A 204 17.61 22.54 6.57
N SER A 205 18.73 22.73 5.86
CA SER A 205 19.76 21.70 5.75
C SER A 205 21.16 22.29 5.88
N SER A 206 22.07 21.49 6.43
CA SER A 206 23.51 21.77 6.48
C SER A 206 24.29 20.66 5.78
N GLY A 207 25.50 20.92 5.30
CA GLY A 207 26.34 19.85 4.76
C GLY A 207 26.61 18.78 5.81
N SER A 208 26.51 17.51 5.41
CA SER A 208 26.97 16.38 6.22
C SER A 208 28.48 16.22 6.01
N ALA A 209 29.19 15.86 7.08
CA ALA A 209 30.60 15.47 6.99
C ALA A 209 30.74 13.99 6.56
N ARG A 210 29.64 13.26 6.41
CA ARG A 210 29.65 11.84 6.05
C ARG A 210 29.69 11.67 4.54
N GLU A 211 30.69 10.94 4.07
CA GLU A 211 30.75 10.49 2.67
C GLU A 211 30.02 9.16 2.47
N THR A 212 29.90 8.35 3.53
CA THR A 212 29.19 7.07 3.55
C THR A 212 28.49 6.84 4.90
N CYS A 213 27.43 6.04 4.91
CA CYS A 213 26.84 5.48 6.14
C CYS A 213 27.60 4.19 6.45
N SER A 214 27.80 3.87 7.74
CA SER A 214 28.30 2.55 8.08
C SER A 214 27.28 1.48 7.67
N PRO A 215 27.70 0.23 7.41
CA PRO A 215 26.78 -0.88 7.16
C PRO A 215 25.65 -0.92 8.20
N GLY A 216 24.41 -0.87 7.72
CA GLY A 216 23.23 -0.86 8.59
C GLY A 216 22.88 0.50 9.23
N GLU A 217 23.57 1.59 8.93
CA GLU A 217 23.21 2.94 9.43
C GLU A 217 22.29 3.71 8.47
N ALA A 218 21.85 3.12 7.36
CA ALA A 218 20.84 3.75 6.51
C ALA A 218 19.49 3.76 7.23
N VAL A 219 18.83 4.92 7.27
CA VAL A 219 17.55 5.12 7.95
C VAL A 219 16.49 4.18 7.41
N GLY A 220 15.97 3.32 8.28
CA GLY A 220 14.69 2.67 8.13
C GLY A 220 13.61 3.42 8.89
N LEU A 221 12.45 3.59 8.26
CA LEU A 221 11.30 4.29 8.82
C LEU A 221 10.06 3.42 8.72
N THR A 222 9.33 3.30 9.82
CA THR A 222 7.96 2.77 9.87
C THR A 222 7.06 3.87 10.43
N CYS A 223 6.06 4.26 9.63
CA CYS A 223 5.02 5.17 10.07
C CYS A 223 3.84 4.39 10.68
N SER A 224 3.00 5.08 11.45
CA SER A 224 1.89 4.49 12.21
C SER A 224 0.78 3.94 11.33
N GLU A 225 0.72 4.35 10.07
CA GLU A 225 -0.32 4.01 9.11
C GLU A 225 -1.72 4.33 9.66
N PRO A 226 -2.32 5.48 9.32
CA PRO A 226 -3.58 5.88 9.93
C PRO A 226 -4.62 4.75 9.81
N VAL A 227 -5.19 4.35 10.94
CA VAL A 227 -6.23 3.32 11.02
C VAL A 227 -7.45 3.83 10.28
N ASN A 228 -7.50 3.52 8.98
CA ASN A 228 -8.54 3.92 8.05
C ASN A 228 -9.61 2.81 7.96
N VAL A 229 -9.80 2.04 9.03
CA VAL A 229 -10.72 0.90 9.11
C VAL A 229 -11.40 0.90 10.47
N ARG A 230 -12.71 0.68 10.50
CA ARG A 230 -13.47 0.54 11.75
C ARG A 230 -14.69 -0.37 11.58
N LEU A 231 -15.17 -0.91 12.70
CA LEU A 231 -16.46 -1.57 12.78
C LEU A 231 -17.46 -0.68 13.54
N VAL A 232 -18.63 -0.47 12.96
CA VAL A 232 -19.68 0.42 13.51
C VAL A 232 -21.01 -0.28 13.70
N GLY A 233 -21.79 0.17 14.69
CA GLY A 233 -23.16 -0.32 14.91
C GLY A 233 -23.26 -1.70 15.58
N GLY A 234 -22.15 -2.32 15.96
CA GLY A 234 -22.14 -3.56 16.75
C GLY A 234 -21.97 -3.32 18.25
N SER A 235 -21.81 -4.42 18.99
CA SER A 235 -21.76 -4.43 20.47
C SER A 235 -20.43 -3.96 21.07
N SER A 236 -19.38 -3.78 20.25
CA SER A 236 -18.07 -3.31 20.68
C SER A 236 -17.28 -2.72 19.51
N ARG A 237 -16.08 -2.15 19.75
CA ARG A 237 -15.18 -1.71 18.68
C ARG A 237 -14.71 -2.85 17.75
N CYS A 238 -14.92 -4.09 18.15
CA CYS A 238 -14.51 -5.30 17.45
C CYS A 238 -15.69 -6.04 16.79
N ALA A 239 -16.86 -5.40 16.68
CA ALA A 239 -18.04 -5.97 16.04
C ALA A 239 -18.86 -4.88 15.34
N GLY A 240 -19.37 -5.17 14.14
CA GLY A 240 -20.27 -4.28 13.41
C GLY A 240 -20.05 -4.28 11.90
N GLU A 241 -20.62 -3.28 11.24
CA GLU A 241 -20.46 -3.05 9.80
C GLU A 241 -19.08 -2.46 9.51
N LEU A 242 -18.40 -2.99 8.49
CA LEU A 242 -17.08 -2.54 8.09
C LEU A 242 -17.15 -1.21 7.34
N GLU A 243 -16.44 -0.23 7.87
CA GLU A 243 -16.20 1.05 7.22
C GLU A 243 -14.70 1.27 7.00
N VAL A 244 -14.37 1.87 5.86
CA VAL A 244 -13.02 2.34 5.56
C VAL A 244 -13.02 3.84 5.29
N LYS A 245 -11.88 4.48 5.53
CA LYS A 245 -11.71 5.91 5.30
C LYS A 245 -11.00 6.15 3.96
N GLN A 246 -11.70 6.76 3.01
CA GLN A 246 -11.14 7.21 1.73
C GLN A 246 -11.27 8.73 1.63
N GLN A 247 -10.19 9.43 1.26
CA GLN A 247 -10.19 10.90 1.04
C GLN A 247 -10.74 11.73 2.22
N GLY A 248 -10.60 11.23 3.46
CA GLY A 248 -11.12 11.91 4.64
C GLY A 248 -12.52 11.48 5.06
N GLU A 249 -13.26 10.78 4.21
CA GLU A 249 -14.64 10.34 4.44
C GLU A 249 -14.72 8.84 4.79
N TRP A 250 -15.63 8.50 5.70
CA TRP A 250 -15.90 7.11 6.07
C TRP A 250 -17.03 6.54 5.24
N THR A 251 -16.79 5.39 4.62
CA THR A 251 -17.74 4.71 3.74
C THR A 251 -17.84 3.25 4.11
N LYS A 252 -19.06 2.69 4.06
CA LYS A 252 -19.28 1.25 4.22
C LYS A 252 -18.60 0.47 3.11
N VAL A 253 -18.20 -0.76 3.42
CA VAL A 253 -17.60 -1.68 2.45
C VAL A 253 -18.67 -2.51 1.75
N ASP A 254 -18.60 -2.52 0.42
CA ASP A 254 -19.42 -3.34 -0.46
C ASP A 254 -19.09 -4.83 -0.26
N ALA A 255 -20.14 -5.63 -0.11
CA ALA A 255 -20.02 -7.08 0.02
C ALA A 255 -20.57 -7.86 -1.19
N GLU A 256 -21.26 -7.21 -2.13
CA GLU A 256 -21.91 -7.87 -3.27
C GLU A 256 -20.92 -8.29 -4.36
N GLN A 257 -19.97 -7.40 -4.68
CA GLN A 257 -19.04 -7.59 -5.79
C GLN A 257 -17.73 -8.27 -5.40
N THR A 258 -17.58 -8.61 -4.12
CA THR A 258 -16.33 -9.12 -3.54
C THR A 258 -16.60 -10.38 -2.74
N ALA A 259 -15.94 -11.48 -3.09
CA ALA A 259 -16.05 -12.73 -2.34
C ALA A 259 -15.29 -12.61 -1.01
N TRP A 260 -15.96 -12.13 0.03
CA TRP A 260 -15.42 -12.11 1.39
C TRP A 260 -15.41 -13.51 1.98
N THR A 261 -14.28 -13.87 2.59
CA THR A 261 -14.12 -15.14 3.31
C THR A 261 -13.75 -14.85 4.75
N LEU A 262 -13.88 -15.85 5.63
CA LEU A 262 -13.36 -15.72 7.00
C LEU A 262 -11.86 -15.38 7.00
N LYS A 263 -11.06 -15.93 6.05
CA LYS A 263 -9.63 -15.61 5.97
C LYS A 263 -9.37 -14.12 5.70
N THR A 264 -10.12 -13.51 4.79
CA THR A 264 -9.94 -12.09 4.44
C THR A 264 -10.51 -11.18 5.52
N ALA A 265 -11.60 -11.57 6.17
CA ALA A 265 -12.13 -10.85 7.34
C ALA A 265 -11.22 -10.94 8.58
N ASP A 266 -10.46 -12.03 8.73
CA ASP A 266 -9.50 -12.19 9.83
C ASP A 266 -8.37 -11.14 9.79
N VAL A 267 -7.95 -10.72 8.58
CA VAL A 267 -7.00 -9.62 8.40
C VAL A 267 -7.52 -8.33 9.04
N VAL A 268 -8.83 -8.04 8.91
CA VAL A 268 -9.49 -6.89 9.54
C VAL A 268 -9.40 -6.97 11.06
N CYS A 269 -9.76 -8.13 11.63
CA CYS A 269 -9.73 -8.31 13.08
C CYS A 269 -8.31 -8.19 13.66
N ARG A 270 -7.30 -8.70 12.96
CA ARG A 270 -5.90 -8.58 13.37
C ARG A 270 -5.41 -7.13 13.29
N GLN A 271 -5.66 -6.43 12.19
CA GLN A 271 -5.18 -5.06 11.99
C GLN A 271 -5.81 -4.05 12.98
N MET A 272 -7.02 -4.35 13.48
CA MET A 272 -7.66 -3.51 14.50
C MET A 272 -7.32 -3.90 15.96
N ASP A 273 -6.39 -4.84 16.15
CA ASP A 273 -6.06 -5.44 17.44
C ASP A 273 -7.31 -5.97 18.16
N CYS A 274 -8.10 -6.78 17.45
CA CYS A 274 -9.37 -7.35 17.90
C CYS A 274 -9.37 -8.90 17.90
N GLY A 275 -8.18 -9.52 17.81
CA GLY A 275 -8.02 -10.97 17.76
C GLY A 275 -8.42 -11.57 16.41
N SER A 276 -9.00 -12.78 16.44
CA SER A 276 -9.45 -13.50 15.24
C SER A 276 -10.92 -13.25 14.93
N VAL A 277 -11.29 -13.44 13.66
CA VAL A 277 -12.69 -13.39 13.18
C VAL A 277 -13.51 -14.54 13.75
N ILE A 278 -14.75 -14.22 14.12
CA ILE A 278 -15.79 -15.17 14.51
C ILE A 278 -16.84 -15.26 13.41
N LEU A 279 -17.23 -14.11 12.86
CA LEU A 279 -18.29 -13.99 11.87
C LEU A 279 -17.89 -12.98 10.79
N ALA A 280 -18.18 -13.31 9.54
CA ALA A 280 -18.20 -12.37 8.42
C ALA A 280 -19.45 -12.68 7.58
N GLN A 281 -20.36 -11.73 7.47
CA GLN A 281 -21.62 -11.93 6.77
C GLN A 281 -22.05 -10.71 5.96
N GLU A 282 -22.75 -10.98 4.87
CA GLU A 282 -23.39 -9.95 4.06
C GLU A 282 -24.69 -9.50 4.72
N LYS A 283 -24.89 -8.18 4.77
CA LYS A 283 -26.10 -7.56 5.29
C LYS A 283 -26.69 -6.66 4.22
N GLN A 284 -27.94 -6.94 3.86
CA GLN A 284 -28.67 -6.18 2.85
C GLN A 284 -29.37 -4.97 3.46
N ASP A 285 -29.08 -3.78 2.92
CA ASP A 285 -29.75 -2.52 3.19
C ASP A 285 -30.90 -2.29 2.19
N ASN A 286 -31.87 -1.45 2.57
CA ASN A 286 -33.06 -1.15 1.74
C ASN A 286 -32.79 -0.16 0.59
N LEU A 287 -31.64 0.52 0.60
CA LEU A 287 -31.32 1.62 -0.31
C LEU A 287 -29.92 1.41 -0.88
N TYR A 288 -29.79 1.63 -2.19
CA TYR A 288 -28.50 1.70 -2.86
C TYR A 288 -27.68 2.84 -2.27
N LYS A 289 -26.44 2.54 -1.86
CA LYS A 289 -25.50 3.52 -1.35
C LYS A 289 -24.17 3.38 -2.09
N THR A 290 -23.45 4.48 -2.19
CA THR A 290 -22.06 4.47 -2.61
C THR A 290 -21.21 3.90 -1.50
N MET A 291 -20.48 2.83 -1.82
CA MET A 291 -19.69 2.03 -0.89
C MET A 291 -18.27 1.88 -1.43
N SER A 292 -17.33 1.71 -0.50
CA SER A 292 -15.95 1.38 -0.86
C SER A 292 -15.82 -0.09 -1.19
N ARG A 293 -14.97 -0.40 -2.16
CA ARG A 293 -14.61 -1.77 -2.51
C ARG A 293 -13.21 -2.07 -2.01
N ILE A 294 -12.99 -3.30 -1.53
CA ILE A 294 -11.66 -3.79 -1.15
C ILE A 294 -11.35 -4.99 -2.05
N ASP A 295 -10.15 -5.02 -2.62
CA ASP A 295 -9.68 -6.19 -3.35
C ASP A 295 -9.30 -7.30 -2.35
N THR A 296 -10.15 -8.33 -2.27
CA THR A 296 -9.95 -9.45 -1.36
C THR A 296 -8.79 -10.35 -1.79
N ALA A 297 -8.33 -10.29 -3.04
CA ALA A 297 -7.11 -10.97 -3.49
C ALA A 297 -5.87 -10.29 -2.90
N CYS A 298 -5.85 -8.95 -2.85
CA CYS A 298 -4.74 -8.18 -2.24
C CYS A 298 -4.58 -8.47 -0.73
N LEU A 299 -5.68 -8.72 -0.01
CA LEU A 299 -5.65 -9.06 1.42
C LEU A 299 -5.02 -10.44 1.72
N GLN A 300 -4.90 -11.33 0.74
CA GLN A 300 -4.32 -12.67 0.96
C GLN A 300 -2.79 -12.65 1.11
N SER A 301 -2.15 -11.52 0.83
CA SER A 301 -0.69 -11.35 0.83
C SER A 301 -0.14 -10.66 2.11
N GLU A 302 -0.84 -10.77 3.24
CA GLU A 302 -0.52 -10.06 4.50
C GLU A 302 -0.44 -8.52 4.34
N SER A 303 -1.08 -7.99 3.29
CA SER A 303 -1.14 -6.56 3.00
C SER A 303 -1.95 -5.80 4.04
N VAL A 304 -1.60 -4.53 4.23
CA VAL A 304 -2.37 -3.58 5.03
C VAL A 304 -3.66 -3.25 4.28
N ILE A 305 -4.80 -3.20 4.99
CA ILE A 305 -6.11 -2.95 4.35
C ILE A 305 -6.12 -1.67 3.51
N ARG A 306 -5.48 -0.59 3.98
CA ARG A 306 -5.37 0.70 3.27
C ARG A 306 -4.88 0.51 1.83
N GLU A 307 -3.97 -0.42 1.60
CA GLU A 307 -3.33 -0.65 0.31
C GLU A 307 -4.21 -1.41 -0.67
N CYS A 308 -5.17 -2.19 -0.16
CA CYS A 308 -6.09 -3.02 -0.94
C CYS A 308 -7.45 -2.37 -1.20
N VAL A 309 -7.65 -1.15 -0.69
CA VAL A 309 -8.86 -0.37 -0.95
C VAL A 309 -8.85 0.08 -2.40
N VAL A 310 -9.84 -0.36 -3.17
CA VAL A 310 -10.00 0.01 -4.57
C VAL A 310 -10.44 1.48 -4.66
N ILE A 311 -9.79 2.21 -5.55
CA ILE A 311 -9.98 3.66 -5.73
C ILE A 311 -11.41 3.99 -6.17
N LYS A 312 -11.97 3.17 -7.06
CA LYS A 312 -13.32 3.37 -7.58
C LYS A 312 -14.35 2.78 -6.62
N MET A 313 -15.24 3.64 -6.14
CA MET A 313 -16.39 3.23 -5.34
C MET A 313 -17.45 2.51 -6.18
N THR A 314 -18.23 1.66 -5.53
CA THR A 314 -19.34 0.92 -6.12
C THR A 314 -20.66 1.40 -5.54
N THR A 315 -21.76 1.08 -6.22
CA THR A 315 -23.11 1.29 -5.68
C THR A 315 -23.70 -0.08 -5.39
N SER A 316 -23.99 -0.37 -4.13
CA SER A 316 -24.58 -1.64 -3.70
C SER A 316 -25.63 -1.42 -2.61
N VAL A 317 -26.38 -2.48 -2.32
CA VAL A 317 -27.22 -2.62 -1.14
C VAL A 317 -26.61 -3.57 -0.11
N TYR A 318 -25.55 -4.31 -0.44
CA TYR A 318 -24.95 -5.27 0.49
C TYR A 318 -23.72 -4.68 1.18
N THR A 319 -23.77 -4.69 2.50
CA THR A 319 -22.70 -4.24 3.39
C THR A 319 -22.08 -5.45 4.08
N LEU A 320 -20.85 -5.33 4.52
CA LEU A 320 -20.16 -6.39 5.25
C LEU A 320 -20.24 -6.16 6.76
N GLU A 321 -20.78 -7.14 7.48
CA GLU A 321 -20.72 -7.20 8.94
C GLU A 321 -19.63 -8.19 9.40
N ILE A 322 -18.77 -7.74 10.31
CA ILE A 322 -17.70 -8.54 10.89
C ILE A 322 -17.83 -8.55 12.41
N VAL A 323 -17.65 -9.73 13.01
CA VAL A 323 -17.50 -9.90 14.45
C VAL A 323 -16.18 -10.57 14.72
N CYS A 324 -15.34 -9.92 15.50
CA CYS A 324 -14.09 -10.46 15.99
C CYS A 324 -14.26 -10.97 17.44
N SER A 325 -13.32 -11.80 17.86
CA SER A 325 -13.24 -12.30 19.25
C SER A 325 -13.08 -11.20 20.30
N GLY A 326 -12.49 -10.06 19.92
CA GLY A 326 -12.06 -9.02 20.85
C GLY A 326 -10.87 -9.49 21.67
N ASN A 327 -10.20 -8.56 22.35
CA ASN A 327 -9.05 -8.90 23.21
C ASN A 327 -9.44 -9.64 24.51
N ASN A 328 -10.64 -10.22 24.55
CA ASN A 328 -11.02 -11.18 25.59
C ASN A 328 -10.44 -12.53 25.22
N CYS A 329 -9.38 -12.93 25.92
CA CYS A 329 -8.89 -14.30 25.92
C CYS A 329 -10.06 -15.29 26.04
N PRO A 330 -10.02 -16.44 25.35
CA PRO A 330 -10.99 -17.50 25.59
C PRO A 330 -10.96 -17.86 27.07
N VAL A 331 -12.07 -17.62 27.76
CA VAL A 331 -12.24 -18.03 29.15
C VAL A 331 -12.40 -19.54 29.15
N PHE A 332 -11.29 -20.26 29.31
CA PHE A 332 -11.36 -21.70 29.59
C PHE A 332 -11.93 -21.88 31.00
N PHE A 333 -13.19 -22.28 31.09
CA PHE A 333 -13.75 -22.85 32.31
C PHE A 333 -13.08 -24.20 32.56
N ASN A 334 -11.91 -24.17 33.21
CA ASN A 334 -11.36 -25.37 33.82
C ASN A 334 -11.97 -25.47 35.23
N PHE A 335 -12.68 -26.56 35.52
CA PHE A 335 -13.43 -26.78 36.76
C PHE A 335 -12.56 -26.95 38.02
N SER A 336 -11.33 -26.46 38.02
CA SER A 336 -10.43 -26.55 39.16
C SER A 336 -9.44 -25.38 39.17
N VAL A 337 -9.62 -24.51 40.17
CA VAL A 337 -8.73 -23.44 40.65
C VAL A 337 -8.68 -22.15 39.81
N LEU A 338 -9.33 -21.11 40.33
CA LEU A 338 -9.22 -19.71 39.87
C LEU A 338 -7.78 -19.20 40.08
N PHE A 339 -7.05 -18.96 38.99
CA PHE A 339 -5.99 -17.95 38.95
C PHE A 339 -6.06 -17.22 37.61
N VAL A 340 -6.64 -16.01 37.63
CA VAL A 340 -6.58 -15.06 36.51
C VAL A 340 -5.26 -14.31 36.63
N ARG A 341 -4.25 -14.71 35.85
CA ARG A 341 -3.06 -13.86 35.61
C ARG A 341 -3.18 -13.27 34.21
N CYS A 342 -3.72 -12.05 34.17
CA CYS A 342 -3.67 -11.19 33.00
C CYS A 342 -2.28 -10.56 32.96
N VAL A 343 -1.46 -10.90 31.97
CA VAL A 343 -0.25 -10.12 31.68
C VAL A 343 -0.69 -9.00 30.75
N LEU A 344 -1.04 -7.85 31.33
CA LEU A 344 -1.07 -6.60 30.59
C LEU A 344 0.35 -6.33 30.11
N SER A 345 0.51 -6.30 28.79
CA SER A 345 1.62 -5.63 28.13
C SER A 345 1.54 -4.13 28.49
N THR A 346 2.14 -3.76 29.61
CA THR A 346 2.60 -2.39 29.83
C THR A 346 3.90 -2.26 29.05
N LEU A 347 3.87 -1.59 27.91
CA LEU A 347 5.07 -0.98 27.34
C LEU A 347 5.34 0.35 28.06
N PRO A 348 6.63 0.75 28.20
CA PRO A 348 7.12 1.65 29.25
C PRO A 348 6.69 3.11 29.12
#